data_AF-A0A7K6B2L8-F1
#
_entry.id   AF-A0A7K6B2L8-F1
#
_cell.length_a   1.000
_cell.length_b   1.000
_cell.length_c   1.000
_cell.angle_alpha   90.00
_cell.angle_beta   90.00
_cell.angle_gamma   90.00
#
_symmetry.space_group_name_H-M   'P 1'
#
loop_
_entity.id
_entity.type
_entity.pdbx_description
1 polymer ?
#
loop_
_entity_poly.entity_id
_entity_poly.type
_entity_poly.pdbx_seq_one_letter_code
_entity_poly.pdbx_strand_id
1 'polypeptide(L)'
;NSPVFITKYRTCRRKVRECSGDADHHEGMSSDDELTPTEETEFQKSKDNIIEDSKKVFEDVHADFCDIRKILLKFQEWKGKFPDSYCDTYASFCLPKLLNPLIRVELISWNPLENCTKLEEMPWFRAVEEFSDAKDTPES
;
A
#
# COMPACT_ATOMS: atom_id res chain seq x y z
N ASN A 1 -30.66 -2.12 -4.68
CA ASN A 1 -31.45 -2.96 -3.76
C ASN A 1 -32.55 -3.73 -4.48
N SER A 2 -32.25 -4.93 -4.97
CA SER A 2 -33.29 -5.82 -5.52
C SER A 2 -33.72 -6.82 -4.43
N PRO A 3 -35.03 -6.91 -4.08
CA PRO A 3 -35.56 -7.74 -2.99
C PRO A 3 -35.18 -9.23 -3.07
N VAL A 4 -34.89 -9.70 -4.29
CA VAL A 4 -34.62 -11.10 -4.62
C VAL A 4 -33.30 -11.58 -4.00
N PHE A 5 -32.31 -10.69 -3.88
CA PHE A 5 -31.01 -11.03 -3.32
C PHE A 5 -31.13 -11.30 -1.81
N ILE A 6 -31.75 -10.38 -1.07
CA ILE A 6 -31.98 -10.49 0.38
C ILE A 6 -32.70 -11.80 0.75
N THR A 7 -33.68 -12.22 -0.05
CA THR A 7 -34.39 -13.49 0.16
C THR A 7 -33.53 -14.73 -0.06
N LYS A 8 -32.53 -14.69 -0.96
CA LYS A 8 -31.62 -15.83 -1.18
C LYS A 8 -30.69 -16.03 0.02
N TYR A 9 -30.10 -14.97 0.56
CA TYR A 9 -29.20 -15.03 1.72
C TYR A 9 -29.90 -15.58 2.97
N ARG A 10 -31.13 -15.12 3.24
CA ARG A 10 -31.97 -15.63 4.34
C ARG A 10 -32.27 -17.13 4.22
N THR A 11 -32.54 -17.60 3.00
CA THR A 11 -32.88 -19.01 2.75
C THR A 11 -31.65 -19.92 2.92
N CYS A 12 -30.45 -19.44 2.57
CA CYS A 12 -29.20 -20.19 2.73
C CYS A 12 -28.84 -20.37 4.22
N ARG A 13 -28.90 -19.30 5.03
CA ARG A 13 -28.66 -19.37 6.48
C ARG A 13 -29.63 -20.30 7.20
N ARG A 14 -30.92 -20.29 6.81
CA ARG A 14 -31.90 -21.21 7.38
C ARG A 14 -31.52 -22.68 7.13
N LYS A 15 -31.11 -23.02 5.90
CA LYS A 15 -30.68 -24.38 5.56
C LYS A 15 -29.40 -24.81 6.29
N VAL A 16 -28.44 -23.91 6.46
CA VAL A 16 -27.20 -24.20 7.20
C VAL A 16 -27.49 -24.43 8.69
N ARG A 17 -28.36 -23.62 9.31
CA ARG A 17 -28.78 -23.78 10.72
C ARG A 17 -29.63 -25.03 10.94
N GLU A 18 -30.50 -25.38 9.99
CA GLU A 18 -31.25 -26.63 9.98
C GLU A 18 -30.33 -27.87 9.90
N CYS A 19 -29.15 -27.74 9.25
CA CYS A 19 -28.13 -28.79 9.24
C CYS A 19 -27.24 -28.82 10.48
N SER A 20 -26.99 -27.69 11.16
CA SER A 20 -26.04 -27.60 12.28
C SER A 20 -26.65 -27.86 13.67
N GLY A 21 -27.98 -27.83 13.81
CA GLY A 21 -28.68 -28.31 15.00
C GLY A 21 -28.43 -27.54 16.30
N ASP A 22 -27.94 -26.30 16.23
CA ASP A 22 -27.66 -25.48 17.41
C ASP A 22 -28.89 -24.67 17.81
N ALA A 23 -29.31 -24.81 19.07
CA ALA A 23 -30.63 -24.40 19.58
C ALA A 23 -30.58 -23.27 20.61
N ASP A 24 -29.49 -22.50 20.68
CA ASP A 24 -29.38 -21.34 21.56
C ASP A 24 -28.98 -20.09 20.76
N HIS A 25 -29.95 -19.53 20.03
CA HIS A 25 -29.74 -18.32 19.23
C HIS A 25 -30.39 -17.10 19.92
N HIS A 26 -29.58 -16.15 20.37
CA HIS A 26 -30.04 -14.82 20.73
C HIS A 26 -30.41 -14.03 19.46
N GLU A 27 -31.70 -13.75 19.32
CA GLU A 27 -32.26 -12.96 18.22
C GLU A 27 -31.70 -11.53 18.27
N GLY A 28 -30.82 -11.17 17.32
CA GLY A 28 -30.19 -9.85 17.26
C GLY A 28 -28.68 -9.83 16.95
N MET A 29 -27.98 -10.97 17.01
CA MET A 29 -26.54 -11.03 16.69
C MET A 29 -26.22 -11.39 15.22
N SER A 30 -27.20 -11.30 14.31
CA SER A 30 -26.97 -11.54 12.90
C SER A 30 -26.35 -10.30 12.26
N SER A 31 -25.03 -10.28 12.07
CA SER A 31 -24.44 -9.36 11.09
C SER A 31 -24.95 -9.74 9.70
N ASP A 32 -25.55 -8.79 8.97
CA ASP A 32 -26.00 -8.98 7.58
C ASP A 32 -24.83 -8.92 6.58
N ASP A 33 -23.62 -8.58 7.05
CA ASP A 33 -22.44 -8.31 6.23
C ASP A 33 -21.45 -9.49 6.15
N GLU A 34 -21.92 -10.74 6.08
CA GLU A 34 -21.02 -11.87 5.80
C GLU A 34 -20.81 -11.99 4.28
N LEU A 35 -19.56 -11.80 3.83
CA LEU A 35 -19.15 -12.02 2.45
C LEU A 35 -19.41 -13.49 2.06
N THR A 36 -20.02 -13.70 0.89
CA THR A 36 -20.10 -15.04 0.32
C THR A 36 -18.73 -15.53 -0.15
N PRO A 37 -18.50 -16.85 -0.22
CA PRO A 37 -17.27 -17.40 -0.79
C PRO A 37 -16.97 -16.88 -2.20
N THR A 38 -18.01 -16.64 -3.00
CA THR A 38 -17.85 -16.07 -4.34
C THR A 38 -17.34 -14.63 -4.28
N GLU A 39 -17.93 -13.78 -3.46
CA GLU A 39 -17.50 -12.38 -3.27
C GLU A 39 -16.07 -12.30 -2.71
N GLU A 40 -15.70 -13.21 -1.79
CA GLU A 40 -14.33 -13.30 -1.26
C GLU A 40 -13.31 -13.64 -2.37
N THR A 41 -13.63 -14.62 -3.22
CA THR A 41 -12.74 -14.98 -4.35
C THR A 41 -12.63 -13.87 -5.40
N GLU A 42 -13.71 -13.16 -5.68
CA GLU A 42 -13.71 -12.03 -6.61
C GLU A 42 -12.90 -10.86 -6.06
N PHE A 43 -13.05 -10.58 -4.77
CA PHE A 43 -12.26 -9.57 -4.07
C PHE A 43 -10.77 -9.90 -4.13
N GLN A 44 -10.38 -11.12 -3.79
CA GLN A 44 -8.98 -11.54 -3.81
C GLN A 44 -8.39 -11.44 -5.23
N LYS A 45 -9.13 -11.90 -6.25
CA LYS A 45 -8.71 -11.76 -7.65
C LYS A 45 -8.53 -10.30 -8.05
N SER A 46 -9.45 -9.41 -7.65
CA SER A 46 -9.33 -7.98 -7.93
C SER A 46 -8.10 -7.38 -7.24
N LYS A 47 -7.82 -7.75 -5.99
CA LYS A 47 -6.64 -7.33 -5.24
C LYS A 47 -5.35 -7.77 -5.94
N ASP A 48 -5.28 -9.02 -6.38
CA ASP A 48 -4.10 -9.57 -7.07
C ASP A 48 -3.84 -8.86 -8.40
N ASN A 49 -4.90 -8.59 -9.18
CA ASN A 49 -4.78 -7.83 -10.43
C ASN A 49 -4.21 -6.41 -10.19
N ILE A 50 -4.69 -5.71 -9.15
CA ILE A 50 -4.18 -4.37 -8.80
C ILE A 50 -2.69 -4.43 -8.44
N ILE A 51 -2.26 -5.45 -7.69
CA ILE A 51 -0.85 -5.66 -7.32
C ILE A 51 0.01 -6.00 -8.55
N GLU A 52 -0.54 -6.72 -9.52
CA GLU A 52 0.17 -6.98 -10.77
C GLU A 52 0.33 -5.70 -11.61
N ASP A 53 -0.75 -4.94 -11.76
CA ASP A 53 -0.75 -3.69 -12.52
C ASP A 53 0.13 -2.62 -11.87
N SER A 54 0.22 -2.59 -10.54
CA SER A 54 1.10 -1.65 -9.82
C SER A 54 2.58 -1.82 -10.18
N LYS A 55 3.01 -3.04 -10.54
CA LYS A 55 4.39 -3.31 -10.98
C LYS A 55 4.72 -2.74 -12.35
N LYS A 56 3.69 -2.40 -13.14
CA LYS A 56 3.81 -1.84 -14.50
C LYS A 56 3.73 -0.31 -14.51
N VAL A 57 3.39 0.33 -13.39
CA VAL A 57 3.21 1.81 -13.29
C VAL A 57 4.44 2.59 -13.73
N PHE A 58 5.64 2.03 -13.58
CA PHE A 58 6.90 2.69 -13.95
C PHE A 58 7.65 1.94 -15.07
N GLU A 59 6.96 1.13 -15.88
CA GLU A 59 7.59 0.32 -16.94
C GLU A 59 8.23 1.18 -18.05
N ASP A 60 7.68 2.36 -18.28
CA ASP A 60 8.13 3.35 -19.26
C ASP A 60 9.08 4.40 -18.66
N VAL A 61 9.29 4.37 -17.34
CA VAL A 61 10.17 5.28 -16.63
C VAL A 61 11.60 4.76 -16.65
N HIS A 62 12.55 5.66 -16.88
CA HIS A 62 13.97 5.31 -16.86
C HIS A 62 14.39 4.70 -15.51
N ALA A 63 15.21 3.65 -15.56
CA ALA A 63 15.55 2.80 -14.41
C ALA A 63 16.15 3.52 -13.19
N ASP A 64 16.67 4.73 -13.39
CA ASP A 64 17.23 5.58 -12.36
C ASP A 64 16.19 6.40 -11.58
N PHE A 65 14.97 6.55 -12.13
CA PHE A 65 13.91 7.41 -11.59
C PHE A 65 12.65 6.64 -11.18
N CYS A 66 12.70 5.31 -11.23
CA CYS A 66 11.64 4.43 -10.73
C CYS A 66 11.96 3.79 -9.36
N ASP A 67 13.12 4.11 -8.76
CA ASP A 67 13.54 3.59 -7.46
C ASP A 67 13.97 4.75 -6.54
N ILE A 68 13.39 4.78 -5.33
CA ILE A 68 13.60 5.86 -4.36
C ILE A 68 15.07 5.97 -3.95
N ARG A 69 15.78 4.85 -3.74
CA ARG A 69 17.21 4.89 -3.36
C ARG A 69 18.05 5.46 -4.48
N LYS A 70 17.80 5.07 -5.73
CA LYS A 70 18.54 5.61 -6.89
C LYS A 70 18.34 7.12 -7.04
N ILE A 71 17.12 7.61 -6.85
CA ILE A 71 16.84 9.05 -6.87
C ILE A 71 17.61 9.74 -5.75
N LEU A 72 17.50 9.24 -4.51
CA LEU A 72 18.17 9.84 -3.36
C LEU A 72 19.69 9.84 -3.50
N LEU A 73 20.28 8.78 -4.07
CA LEU A 73 21.72 8.73 -4.38
C LEU A 73 22.15 9.83 -5.35
N LYS A 74 21.34 10.13 -6.39
CA LYS A 74 21.62 11.26 -7.28
C LYS A 74 21.53 12.61 -6.56
N PHE A 75 20.55 12.78 -5.68
CA PHE A 75 20.45 14.00 -4.86
C PHE A 75 21.62 14.13 -3.89
N GLN A 76 22.09 13.03 -3.31
CA GLN A 76 23.25 13.00 -2.43
C GLN A 76 24.54 13.34 -3.19
N GLU A 77 24.72 12.77 -4.38
CA GLU A 77 25.85 13.09 -5.27
C GLU A 77 25.83 14.57 -5.67
N TRP A 78 24.66 15.11 -6.01
CA TRP A 78 24.51 16.53 -6.34
C TRP A 78 24.84 17.42 -5.13
N LYS A 79 24.31 17.09 -3.94
CA LYS A 79 24.60 17.79 -2.69
C LYS A 79 26.10 17.82 -2.38
N GLY A 80 26.81 16.71 -2.61
CA GLY A 80 28.25 16.61 -2.37
C GLY A 80 29.11 17.33 -3.41
N LYS A 81 28.76 17.22 -4.70
CA LYS A 81 29.57 17.82 -5.80
C LYS A 81 29.33 19.31 -6.00
N PHE A 82 28.10 19.77 -5.80
CA PHE A 82 27.68 21.14 -6.08
C PHE A 82 26.75 21.68 -4.98
N PRO A 83 27.26 21.86 -3.75
CA PRO A 83 26.43 22.24 -2.60
C PRO A 83 25.70 23.57 -2.79
N ASP A 84 26.34 24.57 -3.42
CA ASP A 84 25.73 25.87 -3.70
C ASP A 84 24.54 25.73 -4.64
N SER A 85 24.72 25.03 -5.77
CA SER A 85 23.65 24.77 -6.73
C SER A 85 22.50 23.95 -6.12
N TYR A 86 22.82 22.98 -5.27
CA TYR A 86 21.83 22.19 -4.56
C TYR A 86 20.99 23.06 -3.61
N CYS A 87 21.63 23.98 -2.89
CA CYS A 87 20.98 24.93 -1.99
C CYS A 87 20.11 25.96 -2.75
N ASP A 88 20.68 26.60 -3.77
CA ASP A 88 20.05 27.67 -4.54
C ASP A 88 18.79 27.22 -5.28
N THR A 89 18.73 25.95 -5.67
CA THR A 89 17.57 25.34 -6.33
C THR A 89 16.50 24.84 -5.36
N TYR A 90 16.76 24.91 -4.04
CA TYR A 90 15.91 24.36 -3.00
C TYR A 90 15.62 22.86 -3.22
N ALA A 91 16.61 22.11 -3.69
CA ALA A 91 16.45 20.71 -4.10
C ALA A 91 15.86 19.81 -2.98
N SER A 92 16.25 20.00 -1.72
CA SER A 92 15.66 19.21 -0.62
C SER A 92 14.15 19.44 -0.44
N PHE A 93 13.64 20.64 -0.76
CA PHE A 93 12.23 20.96 -0.62
C PHE A 93 11.34 20.27 -1.66
N CYS A 94 11.91 19.82 -2.78
CA CYS A 94 11.14 19.12 -3.81
C CYS A 94 11.06 17.61 -3.58
N LEU A 95 11.94 17.03 -2.73
CA LEU A 95 11.99 15.59 -2.46
C LEU A 95 10.64 14.99 -2.03
N PRO A 96 9.88 15.54 -1.07
CA PRO A 96 8.59 14.96 -0.69
C PRO A 96 7.61 14.89 -1.86
N LYS A 97 7.62 15.90 -2.74
CA LYS A 97 6.76 15.94 -3.93
C LYS A 97 7.22 14.94 -4.99
N LEU A 98 8.54 14.82 -5.18
CA LEU A 98 9.14 13.90 -6.13
C LEU A 98 8.92 12.43 -5.76
N LEU A 99 9.05 12.09 -4.48
CA LEU A 99 8.95 10.71 -4.00
C LEU A 99 7.50 10.24 -3.81
N ASN A 100 6.54 11.16 -3.68
CA ASN A 100 5.12 10.85 -3.47
C ASN A 100 4.54 9.77 -4.40
N PRO A 101 4.71 9.80 -5.75
CA PRO A 101 4.20 8.73 -6.62
C PRO A 101 4.84 7.37 -6.32
N LEU A 102 6.14 7.32 -6.01
CA LEU A 102 6.84 6.07 -5.71
C LEU A 102 6.38 5.49 -4.38
N ILE A 103 6.26 6.32 -3.34
CA ILE A 103 5.78 5.90 -2.02
C ILE A 103 4.34 5.39 -2.10
N ARG A 104 3.48 5.98 -2.95
CA ARG A 104 2.11 5.49 -3.15
C ARG A 104 2.06 4.09 -3.76
N VAL A 105 2.98 3.77 -4.67
CA VAL A 105 3.09 2.43 -5.24
C VAL A 105 3.57 1.43 -4.17
N GLU A 106 4.55 1.80 -3.34
CA GLU A 106 4.99 0.96 -2.21
C GLU A 106 3.86 0.69 -1.19
N LEU A 107 2.97 1.66 -0.99
CA LEU A 107 1.85 1.56 -0.05
C LEU A 107 0.60 0.88 -0.63
N ILE A 108 0.56 0.56 -1.93
CA ILE A 108 -0.68 0.08 -2.57
C ILE A 108 -1.19 -1.24 -1.99
N SER A 109 -0.28 -2.10 -1.53
CA SER A 109 -0.57 -3.39 -0.91
C SER A 109 -0.52 -3.36 0.62
N TRP A 110 -0.18 -2.20 1.20
CA TRP A 110 -0.08 -2.07 2.65
C TRP A 110 -1.48 -1.94 3.26
N ASN A 111 -1.77 -2.83 4.21
CA ASN A 111 -3.00 -2.84 4.97
C ASN A 111 -2.64 -3.01 6.45
N PRO A 112 -2.80 -1.98 7.31
CA PRO A 112 -2.41 -2.07 8.72
C PRO A 112 -3.23 -3.09 9.54
N LEU A 113 -4.37 -3.56 9.02
CA LEU A 113 -5.23 -4.55 9.67
C LEU A 113 -4.82 -5.99 9.35
N GLU A 114 -4.16 -6.22 8.21
CA GLU A 114 -3.69 -7.54 7.76
C GLU A 114 -2.16 -7.67 7.89
N ASN A 115 -1.44 -6.59 7.60
CA ASN A 115 0.01 -6.48 7.59
C ASN A 115 0.47 -5.54 8.71
N CYS A 116 1.05 -6.09 9.77
CA CYS A 116 1.58 -5.32 10.90
C CYS A 116 2.92 -4.62 10.61
N THR A 117 3.37 -4.58 9.35
CA THR A 117 4.62 -3.90 8.97
C THR A 117 4.49 -2.41 9.25
N LYS A 118 5.39 -1.90 10.08
CA LYS A 118 5.45 -0.48 10.41
C LYS A 118 6.02 0.32 9.25
N LEU A 119 5.63 1.59 9.13
CA LEU A 119 6.13 2.46 8.05
C LEU A 119 7.64 2.64 8.14
N GLU A 120 8.18 2.72 9.36
CA GLU A 120 9.62 2.89 9.65
C GLU A 120 10.45 1.66 9.23
N GLU A 121 9.82 0.49 9.11
CA GLU A 121 10.47 -0.73 8.66
C GLU A 121 10.51 -0.84 7.13
N MET A 122 9.74 -0.01 6.42
CA MET A 122 9.65 -0.08 4.97
C MET A 122 10.94 0.41 4.29
N PRO A 123 11.34 -0.23 3.18
CA PRO A 123 12.55 0.15 2.44
C PRO A 123 12.63 1.62 2.04
N TRP A 124 11.50 2.22 1.65
CA TRP A 124 11.45 3.61 1.23
C TRP A 124 11.68 4.58 2.39
N PHE A 125 11.18 4.25 3.59
CA PHE A 125 11.32 5.11 4.76
C PHE A 125 12.77 5.14 5.22
N ARG A 126 13.38 3.95 5.35
CA ARG A 126 14.81 3.81 5.69
C ARG A 126 15.70 4.55 4.69
N ALA A 127 15.40 4.49 3.40
CA ALA A 127 16.15 5.21 2.39
C ALA A 127 16.11 6.75 2.60
N VAL A 128 14.96 7.29 2.98
CA VAL A 128 14.79 8.72 3.28
C VAL A 128 15.50 9.11 4.59
N GLU A 129 15.43 8.24 5.60
CA GLU A 129 16.14 8.41 6.87
C GLU A 129 17.65 8.44 6.65
N GLU A 130 18.20 7.44 5.94
CA GLU A 130 19.61 7.37 5.54
C GLU A 130 20.06 8.62 4.76
N PHE A 131 19.24 9.10 3.82
CA PHE A 131 19.53 10.32 3.08
C PHE A 131 19.57 11.58 3.97
N SER A 132 18.69 11.64 4.98
CA SER A 132 18.61 12.77 5.92
C SER A 132 19.77 12.78 6.91
N ASP A 133 20.21 11.60 7.34
CA ASP A 133 21.31 11.39 8.29
C ASP A 133 22.69 11.45 7.65
N ALA A 134 22.78 11.48 6.32
CA ALA A 134 24.01 11.67 5.59
C ALA A 134 24.62 13.05 5.91
N LYS A 135 25.40 13.11 7.01
CA LYS A 135 26.19 14.28 7.38
C LYS A 135 27.15 14.60 6.26
N ASP A 136 27.19 15.88 5.89
CA ASP A 136 28.21 16.47 5.03
C ASP A 136 29.56 16.22 5.71
N THR A 137 30.22 15.12 5.38
CA THR A 137 31.58 14.86 5.83
C THR A 137 32.45 15.51 4.77
N PRO A 138 33.09 16.66 5.06
CA PRO A 138 34.06 17.19 4.14
C PRO A 138 35.26 16.23 4.21
N GLU A 139 35.46 15.42 3.17
CA GLU A 139 36.76 14.79 2.96
C GLU A 139 37.80 15.92 2.95
N SER A 140 38.70 15.87 3.93
CA SER A 140 39.81 16.80 4.13
C SER A 140 41.00 16.38 3.29
#